data_AF-K9WBJ2-F1
#
_entry.id   AF-K9WBJ2-F1
#
_cell.length_a   1.000
_cell.length_b   1.000
_cell.length_c   1.000
_cell.angle_alpha   90.00
_cell.angle_beta   90.00
_cell.angle_gamma   90.00
#
_symmetry.space_group_name_H-M   'P 1'
#
loop_
_entity.id
_entity.type
_entity.pdbx_description
1 polymer ?
#
loop_
_entity_poly.entity_id
_entity_poly.type
_entity_poly.pdbx_seq_one_letter_code
_entity_poly.pdbx_strand_id
1 'polypeptide(L)'
;MNSTVCPKCRGRLEPVVWAGIEVDRCLGCKGIWFDSLEAEQLKTIQGSEGLDIGDQEIGSQLDNITGDIQCPRCHTKMTRLVDIDQYCIWYEVCPKCQGVWLDAGEFTQFKDNFKPKGFLGRISQVFRPGSH
;
A
#
# COMPACT_ATOMS: atom_id res chain seq x y z
N MET A 1 11.30 3.57 20.97
CA MET A 1 10.44 4.78 20.99
C MET A 1 9.72 4.81 19.66
N ASN A 2 8.39 4.71 19.66
CA ASN A 2 7.58 4.77 18.45
C ASN A 2 7.63 6.21 17.94
N SER A 3 8.38 6.46 16.85
CA SER A 3 8.36 7.78 16.23
C SER A 3 7.01 8.02 15.56
N THR A 4 6.44 9.18 15.84
CA THR A 4 5.14 9.63 15.32
C THR A 4 5.31 10.66 14.21
N VAL A 5 6.45 10.66 13.51
CA VAL A 5 6.80 11.66 12.50
C VAL A 5 6.88 11.02 11.12
N CYS A 6 6.14 11.58 10.17
CA CYS A 6 6.13 11.17 8.78
C CYS A 6 7.48 11.48 8.11
N PRO A 7 8.09 10.53 7.42
CA PRO A 7 9.40 10.70 6.83
C PRO A 7 9.39 11.57 5.55
N LYS A 8 8.24 11.74 4.89
CA LYS A 8 8.11 12.56 3.67
C LYS A 8 7.73 14.02 3.95
N CYS A 9 6.70 14.26 4.77
CA CYS A 9 6.20 15.62 5.02
C CYS A 9 6.44 16.13 6.45
N ARG A 10 7.07 15.33 7.33
CA ARG A 10 7.30 15.64 8.77
C ARG A 10 6.02 15.85 9.59
N GLY A 11 4.85 15.54 9.01
CA GLY A 11 3.57 15.56 9.72
C GLY A 11 3.44 14.44 10.76
N ARG A 12 2.39 14.49 11.58
CA ARG A 12 2.12 13.47 12.61
C ARG A 12 1.59 12.19 11.97
N LEU A 13 2.05 11.04 12.47
CA LEU A 13 1.46 9.72 12.23
C LEU A 13 0.39 9.43 13.28
N GLU A 14 -0.74 8.89 12.86
CA GLU A 14 -1.83 8.39 13.70
C GLU A 14 -1.97 6.86 13.53
N PRO A 15 -2.18 6.11 14.62
CA PRO A 15 -2.47 4.69 14.51
C PRO A 15 -3.88 4.49 13.95
N VAL A 16 -4.02 3.56 13.01
CA VAL A 16 -5.28 3.13 12.42
C VAL A 16 -5.32 1.61 12.45
N VAL A 17 -6.41 1.05 12.96
CA VAL A 17 -6.53 -0.42 13.10
C VAL A 17 -7.53 -0.96 12.08
N TRP A 18 -7.13 -2.01 11.36
CA TRP A 18 -8.03 -2.80 10.51
C TRP A 18 -7.85 -4.28 10.77
N ALA A 19 -8.96 -4.98 11.02
CA ALA A 19 -8.95 -6.42 11.32
C ALA A 19 -7.92 -6.83 12.41
N GLY A 20 -7.69 -5.97 13.40
CA GLY A 20 -6.74 -6.21 14.50
C GLY A 20 -5.27 -5.91 14.18
N ILE A 21 -4.96 -5.41 12.98
CA ILE A 21 -3.62 -4.97 12.58
C ILE A 21 -3.59 -3.44 12.66
N GLU A 22 -2.64 -2.89 13.41
CA GLU A 22 -2.43 -1.45 13.55
C GLU A 22 -1.41 -0.98 12.50
N VAL A 23 -1.66 0.13 11.83
CA VAL A 23 -0.72 0.80 10.92
C VAL A 23 -0.65 2.28 11.29
N ASP A 24 0.40 2.97 10.88
CA ASP A 24 0.60 4.38 11.18
C ASP A 24 0.38 5.25 9.93
N ARG A 25 -0.74 5.97 9.86
CA ARG A 25 -1.07 6.84 8.73
C ARG A 25 -0.70 8.28 8.99
N CYS A 26 -0.12 8.96 8.01
CA CYS A 26 0.18 10.38 8.12
C CYS A 26 -1.08 11.25 8.02
N LEU A 27 -1.25 12.18 8.95
CA LEU A 27 -2.33 13.17 8.91
C LEU A 27 -2.18 14.20 7.78
N GLY A 28 -0.94 14.49 7.35
CA GLY A 28 -0.61 15.47 6.32
C GLY A 28 -0.68 14.91 4.90
N CYS A 29 0.28 14.05 4.54
CA CYS A 29 0.39 13.52 3.17
C CYS A 29 -0.39 12.24 2.92
N LYS A 30 -1.05 11.66 3.94
CA LYS A 30 -1.81 10.40 3.86
C LYS A 30 -1.02 9.12 3.55
N GLY A 31 0.30 9.19 3.40
CA GLY A 31 1.15 7.99 3.34
C GLY A 31 1.06 7.15 4.62
N ILE A 32 1.32 5.85 4.50
CA ILE A 32 1.09 4.84 5.53
C ILE A 32 2.39 4.08 5.80
N TRP A 33 2.73 3.99 7.08
CA TRP A 33 3.75 3.11 7.60
C TRP A 33 3.14 1.80 8.05
N PHE A 34 3.74 0.72 7.60
CA PHE A 34 3.46 -0.66 8.01
C PHE A 34 4.69 -1.18 8.75
N ASP A 35 4.51 -1.66 9.97
CA ASP A 35 5.55 -2.45 10.63
C ASP A 35 5.74 -3.80 9.94
N SER A 36 6.72 -4.57 10.41
CA SER A 36 7.13 -5.84 9.79
C SER A 36 5.93 -6.76 9.54
N LEU A 37 5.79 -7.24 8.31
CA LEU A 37 4.74 -8.16 7.83
C LEU A 37 3.31 -7.59 7.75
N GLU A 38 3.03 -6.39 8.25
CA GLU A 38 1.65 -5.87 8.28
C GLU A 38 1.08 -5.61 6.88
N ALA A 39 1.88 -5.04 5.97
CA ALA A 39 1.47 -4.84 4.57
C ALA A 39 1.15 -6.18 3.87
N GLU A 40 1.95 -7.21 4.14
CA GLU A 40 1.78 -8.56 3.60
C GLU A 40 0.52 -9.25 4.15
N GLN A 41 0.19 -9.02 5.42
CA GLN A 41 -1.05 -9.53 6.02
C GLN A 41 -2.26 -8.77 5.48
N LEU A 42 -2.23 -7.43 5.50
CA LEU A 42 -3.35 -6.59 5.12
C LEU A 42 -3.72 -6.73 3.65
N LYS A 43 -2.77 -6.93 2.72
CA LYS A 43 -3.11 -7.15 1.30
C LYS A 43 -3.97 -8.39 1.06
N THR A 44 -3.94 -9.38 1.97
CA THR A 44 -4.77 -10.59 1.87
C THR A 44 -6.17 -10.44 2.47
N ILE A 45 -6.40 -9.40 3.29
CA ILE A 45 -7.66 -9.19 4.00
C ILE A 45 -8.61 -8.35 3.15
N GLN A 46 -9.80 -8.88 2.81
CA GLN A 46 -10.78 -8.14 2.01
C GLN A 46 -11.18 -6.80 2.68
N GLY A 47 -11.29 -5.73 1.89
CA GLY A 47 -11.71 -4.40 2.37
C GLY A 47 -10.61 -3.55 3.02
N SER A 48 -9.43 -4.12 3.32
CA SER A 48 -8.32 -3.39 3.95
C SER A 48 -7.83 -2.17 3.17
N GLU A 49 -8.12 -2.08 1.86
CA GLU A 49 -7.88 -0.89 1.03
C GLU A 49 -8.52 0.37 1.62
N GLY A 50 -9.59 0.24 2.44
CA GLY A 50 -10.21 1.36 3.14
C GLY A 50 -9.32 2.06 4.18
N LEU A 51 -8.17 1.48 4.54
CA LEU A 51 -7.12 2.17 5.32
C LEU A 51 -6.52 3.34 4.54
N ASP A 52 -6.46 3.21 3.22
CA ASP A 52 -5.83 4.16 2.31
C ASP A 52 -6.86 5.16 1.79
N ILE A 53 -7.02 6.23 2.56
CA ILE A 53 -7.88 7.36 2.21
C ILE A 53 -7.14 8.43 1.40
N GLY A 54 -5.90 8.13 0.98
CA GLY A 54 -5.05 9.04 0.23
C GLY A 54 -5.50 9.18 -1.22
N ASP A 55 -5.23 10.35 -1.80
CA ASP A 55 -5.43 10.57 -3.23
C ASP A 55 -4.21 10.03 -3.99
N GLN A 56 -4.46 9.17 -4.97
CA GLN A 56 -3.42 8.55 -5.80
C GLN A 56 -2.60 9.59 -6.58
N GLU A 57 -3.21 10.67 -7.08
CA GLU A 57 -2.49 11.73 -7.79
C GLU A 57 -1.53 12.46 -6.87
N ILE A 58 -1.89 12.62 -5.60
CA ILE A 58 -1.00 13.17 -4.57
C ILE A 58 0.15 12.21 -4.28
N GLY A 59 -0.13 10.90 -4.14
CA GLY A 59 0.89 9.88 -3.96
C GLY A 59 1.93 9.86 -5.08
N SER A 60 1.48 9.77 -6.34
CA SER A 60 2.38 9.75 -7.50
C SER A 60 3.21 11.04 -7.67
N GLN A 61 2.75 12.17 -7.15
CA GLN A 61 3.58 13.39 -7.10
C GLN A 61 4.69 13.30 -6.04
N LEU A 62 4.45 12.60 -4.94
CA LEU A 62 5.43 12.34 -3.87
C LEU A 62 6.47 11.27 -4.25
N ASP A 63 6.20 10.45 -5.28
CA ASP A 63 7.20 9.56 -5.87
C ASP A 63 8.47 10.31 -6.30
N ASN A 64 8.33 11.57 -6.71
CA ASN A 64 9.45 12.42 -7.12
C ASN A 64 10.24 12.99 -5.93
N ILE A 65 9.77 12.81 -4.70
CA ILE A 65 10.60 13.03 -3.49
C ILE A 65 11.55 11.83 -3.36
N THR A 66 12.50 11.78 -4.29
CA THR A 66 13.62 10.84 -4.30
C THR A 66 14.66 11.34 -3.31
N GLY A 67 14.57 10.93 -2.05
CA GLY A 67 15.58 11.36 -1.09
C GLY A 67 15.52 10.57 0.19
N ASP A 68 16.41 9.58 0.31
CA ASP A 68 16.96 9.07 1.57
C ASP A 68 16.05 9.21 2.80
N ILE A 69 14.82 8.72 2.71
CA ILE A 69 13.88 8.85 3.81
C ILE A 69 14.33 7.96 4.96
N GLN A 70 14.12 8.43 6.17
CA GLN A 70 14.49 7.69 7.38
C GLN A 70 13.30 6.90 7.90
N CYS A 71 13.52 5.63 8.23
CA CYS A 71 12.51 4.79 8.86
C CYS A 71 11.97 5.48 10.13
N PRO A 72 10.65 5.66 10.28
CA PRO A 72 10.08 6.29 11.46
C PRO A 72 10.45 5.47 12.72
N ARG A 73 10.47 4.15 12.67
CA ARG A 73 10.77 3.34 13.87
C ARG A 73 12.21 3.41 14.35
N CYS A 74 13.17 3.28 13.43
CA CYS A 74 14.58 3.06 13.80
C CYS A 74 15.57 4.05 13.17
N HIS A 75 15.07 5.04 12.42
CA HIS A 75 15.84 6.11 11.77
C HIS A 75 16.91 5.62 10.77
N THR A 76 16.88 4.34 10.42
CA THR A 76 17.74 3.78 9.36
C THR A 76 17.25 4.28 8.01
N LYS A 77 18.17 4.66 7.14
CA LYS A 77 17.87 5.03 5.75
C LYS A 77 17.13 3.88 5.07
N MET A 78 16.01 4.18 4.45
CA MET A 78 15.19 3.19 3.76
C MET A 78 15.68 2.95 2.34
N THR A 79 15.44 1.73 1.85
CA THR A 79 15.72 1.32 0.48
C THR A 79 14.46 1.48 -0.34
N ARG A 80 14.55 2.24 -1.42
CA ARG A 80 13.47 2.36 -2.40
C ARG A 80 13.43 1.12 -3.30
N LEU A 81 12.26 0.53 -3.43
CA LEU A 81 11.97 -0.63 -4.28
C LEU A 81 10.86 -0.25 -5.28
N VAL A 82 10.70 -1.10 -6.29
CA VAL A 82 9.64 -0.96 -7.29
C VAL A 82 8.89 -2.28 -7.43
N ASP A 83 7.57 -2.20 -7.46
CA ASP A 83 6.69 -3.27 -7.94
C ASP A 83 6.16 -2.85 -9.32
N ILE A 84 6.23 -3.75 -10.30
CA ILE A 84 5.94 -3.48 -11.72
C ILE A 84 4.82 -4.36 -12.29
N ASP A 85 3.95 -4.93 -11.44
CA ASP A 85 2.88 -5.84 -11.86
C ASP A 85 1.74 -5.15 -12.67
N GLN A 86 0.58 -4.88 -12.08
CA GLN A 86 -0.50 -4.16 -12.77
C GLN A 86 -0.28 -2.65 -12.74
N TYR A 87 0.24 -2.17 -11.61
CA TYR A 87 0.63 -0.80 -11.35
C TYR A 87 2.12 -0.75 -11.04
N CYS A 88 2.81 0.25 -11.58
CA CYS A 88 4.20 0.56 -11.21
C CYS A 88 4.16 1.39 -9.92
N ILE A 89 4.63 0.83 -8.81
CA ILE A 89 4.55 1.44 -7.46
C ILE A 89 5.96 1.58 -6.90
N TRP A 90 6.30 2.76 -6.40
CA TRP A 90 7.60 3.03 -5.79
C TRP A 90 7.47 3.18 -4.28
N TYR A 91 7.80 2.13 -3.55
CA TYR A 91 7.68 2.10 -2.10
C TYR A 91 9.04 1.98 -1.42
N GLU A 92 9.10 2.30 -0.13
CA GLU A 92 10.34 2.21 0.63
C GLU A 92 10.27 1.12 1.70
N VAL A 93 11.37 0.37 1.86
CA VAL A 93 11.51 -0.68 2.86
C VAL A 93 12.67 -0.36 3.79
N CYS A 94 12.46 -0.51 5.08
CA CYS A 94 13.51 -0.38 6.07
C CYS A 94 14.33 -1.69 6.17
N PRO A 95 15.63 -1.71 5.85
CA PRO A 95 16.44 -2.93 5.90
C PRO A 95 16.66 -3.47 7.33
N LYS A 96 16.46 -2.63 8.36
CA LYS A 96 16.67 -3.00 9.77
C LYS A 96 15.45 -3.63 10.44
N CYS A 97 14.30 -2.96 10.41
CA CYS A 97 13.07 -3.45 11.03
C CYS A 97 12.06 -4.07 10.05
N GLN A 98 12.38 -4.11 8.76
CA GLN A 98 11.55 -4.67 7.69
C GLN A 98 10.16 -4.03 7.54
N GLY A 99 9.96 -2.82 8.10
CA GLY A 99 8.75 -2.04 7.87
C GLY A 99 8.74 -1.40 6.48
N VAL A 100 7.54 -1.10 6.01
CA VAL A 100 7.25 -0.60 4.66
C VAL A 100 6.57 0.76 4.75
N TRP A 101 6.98 1.68 3.89
CA TRP A 101 6.28 2.94 3.67
C TRP A 101 5.65 2.92 2.29
N LEU A 102 4.36 3.24 2.23
CA LEU A 102 3.59 3.44 1.00
C LEU A 102 3.01 4.85 1.03
N ASP A 103 3.10 5.57 -0.08
CA ASP A 103 2.51 6.89 -0.21
C ASP A 103 0.98 6.82 -0.36
N ALA A 104 0.34 7.99 -0.36
CA ALA A 104 -1.11 8.11 -0.48
C ALA A 104 -1.65 7.37 -1.71
N GLY A 105 -2.63 6.50 -1.53
CA GLY A 105 -3.25 5.72 -2.62
C GLY A 105 -2.46 4.47 -3.05
N GLU A 106 -1.19 4.34 -2.68
CA GLU A 106 -0.33 3.24 -3.15
C GLU A 106 -0.69 1.89 -2.52
N PHE A 107 -1.24 1.85 -1.29
CA PHE A 107 -1.59 0.57 -0.67
C PHE A 107 -2.74 -0.12 -1.40
N THR A 108 -3.70 0.66 -1.91
CA THR A 108 -4.77 0.14 -2.76
C THR A 108 -4.20 -0.55 -4.01
N GLN A 109 -3.24 0.09 -4.68
CA GLN A 109 -2.59 -0.46 -5.87
C GLN A 109 -1.70 -1.67 -5.54
N PHE A 110 -0.97 -1.60 -4.42
CA PHE A 110 -0.10 -2.68 -3.95
C PHE A 110 -0.90 -3.96 -3.70
N LYS A 111 -2.10 -3.82 -3.14
CA LYS A 111 -3.03 -4.93 -2.97
C LYS A 111 -3.55 -5.47 -4.30
N ASP A 112 -3.87 -4.61 -5.25
CA ASP A 112 -4.37 -5.03 -6.56
C ASP A 112 -3.30 -5.75 -7.39
N ASN A 113 -2.03 -5.34 -7.29
CA ASN A 113 -0.90 -6.06 -7.90
C ASN A 113 -0.81 -7.53 -7.44
N PHE A 114 -1.17 -7.80 -6.19
CA PHE A 114 -1.16 -9.15 -5.62
C PHE A 114 -2.35 -10.03 -6.04
N LYS A 115 -3.48 -9.44 -6.49
CA LYS A 115 -4.66 -10.24 -6.85
C LYS A 115 -4.30 -11.17 -8.00
N PRO A 116 -4.58 -12.49 -7.89
CA PRO A 116 -4.34 -13.41 -8.99
C PRO A 116 -5.12 -12.92 -10.20
N LYS A 117 -4.42 -12.74 -11.33
CA LYS A 117 -5.04 -12.37 -12.61
C LYS A 117 -6.06 -13.44 -12.95
N GLY A 118 -7.34 -13.16 -12.70
CA GLY A 118 -8.42 -14.12 -12.86
C GLY A 118 -8.53 -14.57 -14.31
N PHE A 119 -8.25 -15.85 -14.55
CA PHE A 119 -8.69 -16.57 -15.73
C PHE A 119 -10.18 -16.93 -15.56
N LEU A 120 -11.09 -16.01 -15.90
CA LEU A 120 -12.53 -16.24 -16.09
C LEU A 120 -13.05 -15.16 -17.05
N GLY A 121 -13.88 -15.42 -18.06
CA GLY A 121 -14.56 -16.64 -18.47
C GLY A 121 -15.52 -16.29 -19.61
N ARG A 122 -15.11 -16.51 -20.87
CA ARG A 122 -15.99 -16.38 -22.04
C ARG A 122 -16.68 -17.72 -22.29
N ILE A 123 -17.63 -18.12 -21.45
CA ILE A 123 -18.54 -19.23 -21.79
C ILE A 123 -19.98 -18.90 -21.40
N SER A 124 -20.86 -19.17 -22.36
CA SER A 124 -22.33 -19.08 -22.41
C SER A 124 -22.90 -17.67 -22.66
N GLN A 125 -23.70 -17.42 -23.72
CA GLN A 125 -24.82 -18.23 -24.20
C GLN A 125 -24.92 -18.29 -25.74
N VAL A 126 -24.82 -19.49 -26.33
CA VAL A 126 -25.63 -19.89 -27.49
C VAL A 126 -26.07 -21.34 -27.26
N PHE A 127 -27.11 -21.50 -26.44
CA PHE A 127 -27.97 -22.67 -26.51
C PHE A 127 -29.38 -22.13 -26.68
N ARG A 128 -29.85 -22.10 -27.94
CA ARG A 128 -31.28 -21.99 -28.24
C ARG A 128 -31.81 -23.43 -28.32
N PRO A 129 -32.69 -23.88 -27.41
CA PRO A 129 -33.37 -25.14 -27.59
C PRO A 129 -34.31 -25.02 -28.80
N GLY A 130 -34.29 -26.02 -29.67
CA GLY A 130 -35.23 -26.12 -30.77
C GLY A 130 -36.67 -26.32 -30.27
N SER A 131 -37.61 -25.80 -31.03
CA SER A 131 -39.04 -26.08 -30.87
C SER A 131 -39.65 -26.24 -32.26
N HIS A 132 -40.02 -27.50 -32.54
CA HIS A 132 -40.99 -28.04 -33.52
C HIS A 132 -40.97 -27.57 -34.97
#